data_AF-A0A662AIW2-F1
#
_entry.id   AF-A0A662AIW2-F1
#
_cell.length_a   1.000
_cell.length_b   1.000
_cell.length_c   1.000
_cell.angle_alpha   90.00
_cell.angle_beta   90.00
_cell.angle_gamma   90.00
#
_symmetry.space_group_name_H-M   'P 1'
#
loop_
_entity.id
_entity.type
_entity.pdbx_description
1 polymer ?
#
loop_
_entity_poly.entity_id
_entity_poly.type
_entity_poly.pdbx_seq_one_letter_code
_entity_poly.pdbx_strand_id
1 'polypeptide(L)'
;TVLDNGKMNGLMLIYYKKGSVRVSGMYQKNLKHGKWLLYDEQGSTIQEEEYQNGRLINKVVYQEDKSPDKEIKEDTKSTLENRENSNSENGPGETPFQ
;
A
#
# COMPACT_ATOMS: atom_id res chain seq x y z
N THR A 1 1.66 -18.64 0.76
CA THR A 1 2.52 -17.83 -0.13
C THR A 1 2.81 -18.62 -1.39
N VAL A 2 2.55 -18.05 -2.56
CA VAL A 2 2.96 -18.66 -3.82
C VAL A 2 4.30 -18.04 -4.21
N LEU A 3 5.31 -18.87 -4.46
CA LEU A 3 6.58 -18.40 -4.98
C LEU A 3 6.50 -18.50 -6.50
N ASP A 4 6.24 -17.36 -7.17
CA ASP A 4 6.31 -17.28 -8.62
C ASP A 4 7.72 -16.82 -9.00
N ASN A 5 8.49 -17.69 -9.66
CA ASN A 5 9.87 -17.44 -10.11
C ASN A 5 10.83 -16.91 -9.00
N GLY A 6 10.70 -17.42 -7.77
CA GLY A 6 11.53 -16.98 -6.63
C GLY A 6 11.13 -15.62 -6.05
N LYS A 7 9.99 -15.05 -6.48
CA LYS A 7 9.41 -13.83 -5.91
C LYS A 7 8.16 -14.18 -5.11
N MET A 8 8.08 -13.65 -3.89
CA MET A 8 6.88 -13.64 -3.08
C MET A 8 5.78 -12.93 -3.83
N ASN A 9 4.78 -13.71 -4.22
CA ASN A 9 3.55 -13.25 -4.83
C ASN A 9 2.36 -13.89 -4.10
N GLY A 10 1.38 -13.06 -3.76
CA GLY A 10 0.14 -13.51 -3.15
C GLY A 10 0.04 -13.25 -1.65
N LEU A 11 -0.91 -13.95 -1.04
CA LEU A 11 -1.38 -13.67 0.31
C LEU A 11 -0.31 -13.99 1.36
N MET A 12 -0.09 -13.01 2.23
CA MET A 12 0.69 -13.10 3.46
C MET A 12 -0.26 -13.01 4.65
N LEU A 13 -0.09 -13.94 5.59
CA LEU A 13 -0.75 -13.92 6.89
C LEU A 13 0.33 -13.99 7.97
N ILE A 14 0.32 -13.02 8.88
CA ILE A 14 1.14 -13.02 10.09
C ILE A 14 0.19 -13.30 11.24
N TYR A 15 0.56 -14.20 12.14
CA TYR A 15 -0.27 -14.62 13.26
C TYR A 15 0.33 -14.18 14.59
N TYR A 16 -0.52 -13.93 15.59
CA TYR A 16 -0.15 -13.83 16.98
C TYR A 16 0.36 -15.18 17.51
N LYS A 17 1.07 -15.17 18.64
CA LYS A 17 1.54 -16.40 19.31
C LYS A 17 0.40 -17.37 19.63
N LYS A 18 -0.82 -16.85 19.86
CA LYS A 18 -2.04 -17.62 20.13
C LYS A 18 -2.69 -18.23 18.88
N GLY A 19 -2.21 -17.90 17.67
CA GLY A 19 -2.74 -18.41 16.40
C GLY A 19 -3.74 -17.51 15.69
N SER A 20 -4.22 -16.43 16.32
CA SER A 20 -5.09 -15.43 15.67
C SER A 20 -4.32 -14.65 14.60
N VAL A 21 -4.97 -14.23 13.51
CA VAL A 21 -4.34 -13.39 12.47
C VAL A 21 -4.03 -12.02 13.07
N ARG A 22 -2.79 -11.57 12.89
CA ARG A 22 -2.29 -10.25 13.27
C ARG A 22 -2.22 -9.31 12.08
N VAL A 23 -1.80 -9.81 10.93
CA VAL A 23 -1.68 -9.03 9.69
C VAL A 23 -2.10 -9.88 8.50
N SER A 24 -2.87 -9.31 7.59
CA SER A 24 -3.16 -9.89 6.28
C SER A 24 -2.84 -8.89 5.17
N GLY A 25 -2.35 -9.39 4.03
CA GLY A 25 -2.06 -8.52 2.88
C GLY A 25 -1.44 -9.28 1.73
N MET A 26 -1.16 -8.58 0.64
CA MET A 26 -0.59 -9.19 -0.57
C MET A 26 0.82 -8.68 -0.86
N TYR A 27 1.68 -9.60 -1.29
CA TYR A 27 2.91 -9.27 -1.98
C TYR A 27 2.73 -9.39 -3.49
N GLN A 28 3.37 -8.48 -4.21
CA GLN A 28 3.54 -8.56 -5.66
C GLN A 28 5.01 -8.27 -5.96
N LYS A 29 5.69 -9.20 -6.65
CA LYS A 29 7.10 -9.12 -7.03
C LYS A 29 8.02 -8.79 -5.83
N ASN A 30 7.84 -9.46 -4.68
CA ASN A 30 8.53 -9.20 -3.41
C ASN A 30 8.20 -7.88 -2.70
N LEU A 31 7.25 -7.09 -3.19
CA LEU A 31 6.88 -5.80 -2.59
C LEU A 31 5.45 -5.85 -2.06
N LYS A 32 5.18 -5.18 -0.93
CA LYS A 32 3.81 -5.01 -0.45
C LYS A 32 2.98 -4.34 -1.54
N HIS A 33 1.80 -4.87 -1.81
CA HIS A 33 0.88 -4.33 -2.80
C HIS A 33 -0.56 -4.53 -2.36
N GLY A 34 -1.42 -3.57 -2.68
CA GLY A 34 -2.83 -3.57 -2.32
C GLY A 34 -3.06 -3.28 -0.84
N LYS A 35 -4.21 -3.74 -0.35
CA LYS A 35 -4.64 -3.52 1.03
C LYS A 35 -3.97 -4.48 2.01
N TRP A 36 -3.58 -3.92 3.14
CA TRP A 36 -2.97 -4.58 4.27
C TRP A 36 -3.80 -4.28 5.52
N LEU A 37 -4.30 -5.31 6.17
CA LEU A 37 -5.15 -5.19 7.35
C LEU A 37 -4.37 -5.68 8.56
N LEU A 38 -4.40 -4.89 9.63
CA LEU A 38 -3.87 -5.27 10.93
C LEU A 38 -5.03 -5.47 11.88
N TYR A 39 -4.97 -6.56 12.61
CA TYR A 39 -5.98 -6.96 13.58
C TYR A 39 -5.40 -6.95 14.99
N ASP A 40 -6.24 -6.67 15.98
CA ASP A 40 -5.91 -6.89 17.39
C ASP A 40 -5.92 -8.39 17.76
N GLU A 41 -5.64 -8.72 19.03
CA GLU A 41 -5.72 -10.11 19.51
C GLU A 41 -7.15 -10.69 19.50
N GLN A 42 -8.17 -9.84 19.43
CA GLN A 42 -9.59 -10.21 19.36
C GLN A 42 -10.07 -10.46 17.91
N GLY A 43 -9.27 -10.06 16.91
CA GLY A 43 -9.59 -10.16 15.49
C GLY A 43 -10.23 -8.91 14.89
N SER A 44 -10.34 -7.80 15.63
CA SER A 44 -10.88 -6.53 15.13
C SER A 44 -9.82 -5.80 14.32
N THR A 45 -10.20 -5.23 13.18
CA THR A 45 -9.28 -4.42 12.36
C THR A 45 -8.97 -3.11 13.08
N ILE A 46 -7.72 -2.93 13.46
CA ILE A 46 -7.22 -1.71 14.12
C ILE A 46 -6.50 -0.77 13.16
N GLN A 47 -6.10 -1.28 11.99
CA GLN A 47 -5.44 -0.46 10.98
C GLN A 47 -5.60 -1.05 9.57
N GLU A 48 -5.85 -0.18 8.59
CA GLU A 48 -5.77 -0.48 7.15
C GLU A 48 -4.62 0.33 6.54
N GLU A 49 -3.77 -0.33 5.75
CA GLU A 49 -2.70 0.29 4.96
C GLU A 49 -2.90 -0.08 3.48
N GLU A 50 -2.64 0.85 2.57
CA GLU A 50 -2.65 0.58 1.14
C GLU A 50 -1.25 0.80 0.56
N TYR A 51 -0.74 -0.20 -0.15
CA TYR A 51 0.59 -0.14 -0.76
C TYR A 51 0.54 -0.25 -2.28
N GLN A 52 1.38 0.51 -2.96
CA GLN A 52 1.63 0.37 -4.39
C GLN A 52 3.13 0.25 -4.64
N ASN A 53 3.56 -0.89 -5.20
CA ASN A 53 4.97 -1.19 -5.47
C ASN A 53 5.86 -0.98 -4.23
N GLY A 54 5.39 -1.42 -3.06
CA GLY A 54 6.11 -1.29 -1.79
C GLY A 54 6.02 0.08 -1.12
N ARG A 55 5.40 1.08 -1.75
CA ARG A 55 5.20 2.41 -1.16
C ARG A 55 3.83 2.49 -0.48
N LEU A 56 3.80 3.00 0.75
CA LEU A 56 2.57 3.29 1.46
C LEU A 56 1.88 4.48 0.79
N ILE A 57 0.65 4.27 0.33
CA ILE A 57 -0.17 5.29 -0.33
C ILE A 57 -1.22 5.84 0.64
N ASN A 58 -1.81 4.98 1.46
CA ASN A 58 -2.81 5.37 2.43
C ASN A 58 -2.66 4.59 3.75
N LYS A 59 -3.03 5.22 4.86
CA LYS A 59 -3.05 4.61 6.19
C LYS A 59 -4.25 5.12 6.98
N VAL A 60 -5.08 4.19 7.43
CA VAL A 60 -6.23 4.45 8.30
C VAL A 60 -6.03 3.68 9.60
N VAL A 61 -6.09 4.37 10.73
CA VAL A 61 -6.02 3.76 12.06
C VAL A 61 -7.41 3.86 12.68
N TYR A 62 -7.96 2.71 13.08
CA TYR A 62 -9.22 2.63 13.81
C TYR A 62 -8.87 2.68 15.30
N GLN A 63 -9.04 3.86 15.90
CA GLN A 63 -8.87 4.00 17.35
C GLN A 63 -10.07 3.34 18.04
N GLU A 64 -9.81 2.43 18.98
CA GLU A 64 -10.76 2.24 20.08
C GLU A 64 -10.63 3.47 20.98
N ASP A 65 -11.60 4.36 20.91
CA ASP A 65 -11.77 5.45 21.87
C ASP A 65 -11.70 4.91 23.31
N LYS A 66 -10.52 5.02 23.92
CA LYS A 66 -10.43 5.54 25.28
C LYS A 66 -10.10 7.03 25.17
N SER A 67 -11.04 7.81 24.64
CA SER A 67 -10.92 9.27 24.50
C SER A 67 -10.77 9.99 25.85
N PRO A 68 -10.26 11.23 25.92
CA PRO A 68 -9.20 11.86 25.13
C PRO A 68 -8.18 12.61 26.03
N ASP A 69 -6.91 12.75 25.62
CA ASP A 69 -6.16 14.00 25.85
C ASP A 69 -4.90 14.06 24.96
N LYS A 70 -4.76 15.21 24.29
CA LYS A 70 -3.62 15.73 23.50
C LYS A 70 -3.39 15.21 22.07
N GLU A 71 -4.08 15.91 21.19
CA GLU A 71 -3.56 16.52 19.96
C GLU A 71 -2.05 16.81 20.01
N ILE A 72 -1.25 16.11 19.20
CA ILE A 72 -0.04 16.64 18.60
C ILE A 72 -0.25 16.52 17.09
N LYS A 73 -0.49 17.68 16.47
CA LYS A 73 -0.45 17.87 15.02
C LYS A 73 1.02 17.77 14.62
N GLU A 74 1.42 16.70 13.93
CA GLU A 74 2.71 16.64 13.26
C GLU A 74 2.51 16.69 11.75
N ASP A 75 2.76 17.88 11.23
CA ASP A 75 2.91 18.22 9.83
C ASP A 75 3.95 17.34 9.14
N THR A 76 3.49 16.40 8.31
CA THR A 76 4.28 15.95 7.15
C THR A 76 3.52 16.18 5.86
N LYS A 77 3.11 17.44 5.64
CA LYS A 77 2.97 17.99 4.30
C LYS A 77 4.38 18.22 3.74
N SER A 78 4.99 17.18 3.17
CA SER A 78 6.06 17.38 2.19
C SER A 78 5.44 17.39 0.80
N THR A 79 5.05 18.60 0.42
CA THR A 79 4.94 19.10 -0.94
C THR A 79 6.07 18.55 -1.83
N LEU A 80 5.73 17.84 -2.90
CA LEU A 80 6.34 18.05 -4.20
C LEU A 80 5.20 18.12 -5.22
N GLU A 81 4.57 19.28 -5.24
CA GLU A 81 3.79 19.74 -6.38
C GLU A 81 4.76 20.38 -7.40
N ASN A 82 4.42 20.19 -8.68
CA ASN A 82 4.81 20.98 -9.85
C ASN A 82 6.19 20.74 -10.49
N ARG A 83 6.15 20.09 -11.65
CA ARG A 83 6.10 20.88 -12.89
C ARG A 83 5.47 20.11 -14.03
N GLU A 84 4.45 20.72 -14.61
CA GLU A 84 4.05 20.51 -15.99
C GLU A 84 5.26 20.63 -16.92
N ASN A 85 5.31 19.82 -17.96
CA ASN A 85 5.69 20.37 -19.25
C ASN A 85 5.02 19.61 -20.40
N SER A 86 4.32 20.41 -21.19
CA SER A 86 3.71 20.13 -22.48
C SER A 86 4.67 19.51 -23.50
N ASN A 87 4.07 18.80 -24.44
CA ASN A 87 4.43 18.68 -25.86
C ASN A 87 5.83 18.18 -26.23
N SER A 88 5.85 17.01 -26.89
CA SER A 88 6.60 16.89 -28.13
C SER A 88 5.75 16.14 -29.16
N GLU A 89 5.06 16.90 -30.00
CA GLU A 89 4.79 16.46 -31.38
C GLU A 89 6.13 16.15 -32.07
N ASN A 90 6.16 15.09 -32.88
CA ASN A 90 6.60 15.06 -34.28
C ASN A 90 6.74 13.60 -34.74
N GLY A 91 6.12 13.28 -35.88
CA GLY A 91 6.18 11.98 -36.59
C GLY A 91 7.56 11.67 -37.20
N PRO A 92 7.68 10.73 -38.16
CA PRO A 92 6.85 10.63 -39.38
C PRO A 92 6.14 9.26 -39.49
N GLY A 93 5.05 9.07 -40.23
CA GLY A 93 4.87 9.44 -41.63
C GLY A 93 5.23 8.23 -42.53
N GLU A 94 4.20 7.42 -42.79
CA GLU A 94 3.96 6.51 -43.94
C GLU A 94 5.01 5.47 -44.41
N THR A 95 4.55 4.22 -44.55
CA THR A 95 4.69 3.46 -45.80
C THR A 95 3.44 2.60 -46.04
N PRO A 96 2.71 2.76 -47.17
CA PRO A 96 1.67 1.83 -47.59
C PRO A 96 2.28 0.63 -48.32
N PHE A 97 1.80 -0.59 -48.04
CA PHE A 97 2.08 -1.76 -48.87
C PHE A 97 1.16 -1.76 -50.10
N GLN A 98 1.77 -1.97 -51.27
CA GLN A 98 1.10 -2.22 -52.55
C GLN A 98 0.41 -3.59 -52.59
#